data_AF-A0A915YSR2-F1
#
_entry.id   AF-A0A915YSR2-F1
#
_cell.length_a   1.000
_cell.length_b   1.000
_cell.length_c   1.000
_cell.angle_alpha   90.00
_cell.angle_beta   90.00
_cell.angle_gamma   90.00
#
_symmetry.space_group_name_H-M   'P 1'
#
loop_
_entity.id
_entity.type
_entity.pdbx_description
1 polymer ?
#
loop_
_entity_poly.entity_id
_entity_poly.type
_entity_poly.pdbx_seq_one_letter_code
_entity_poly.pdbx_strand_id
1 'polypeptide(L)'
;MDSDSDNNDNFKVADLSPEVFEKIQLLQEKHDTEIELLASELNLQSHFIKDIMKDYRAPAIKKPRKISGFNVWQNNWWENVGKSMQILDSGAQQMCASSWKELNDDDRIHFENEAKKLNNLKDNESYIINAKARKTKLDKAIQEMRKMFRLLQVTCGMEFIAITVSNNSELRSHWFGSSIGEEFYHSYNILNEAIVPFRCFSILKKQEKDGVIKSITGTSNNALENIMNPTNPESTPTLLNYINYAKPNSRETRDKVRAILRKKFDEDVQGGIIPYKNWKEQILYKIVGWPSDVEFKDYANLKSDERSKVLESLDNIKFGFQ
;
A
#
# COMPACT_ATOMS: atom_id res chain seq x y z
N MET A 1 19.15 43.47 19.30
CA MET A 1 19.92 43.31 18.06
C MET A 1 20.69 42.01 18.19
N ASP A 2 19.96 40.90 18.34
CA ASP A 2 19.16 40.23 17.30
C ASP A 2 20.09 39.85 16.14
N SER A 3 20.26 38.59 15.75
CA SER A 3 19.33 37.46 15.85
C SER A 3 20.04 36.16 15.44
N ASP A 4 19.60 35.06 16.06
CA ASP A 4 19.39 33.72 15.49
C ASP A 4 20.63 32.95 15.00
N SER A 5 21.11 31.95 15.75
CA SER A 5 20.57 30.59 15.82
C SER A 5 20.47 29.92 14.44
N ASP A 6 21.37 28.97 14.17
CA ASP A 6 20.91 27.70 13.61
C ASP A 6 21.86 26.57 13.97
N ASN A 7 21.27 25.62 14.70
CA ASN A 7 21.83 24.35 15.13
C ASN A 7 22.25 23.54 13.91
N ASN A 8 23.56 23.46 13.72
CA ASN A 8 24.17 22.60 12.73
C ASN A 8 24.31 21.19 13.34
N ASP A 9 23.19 20.46 13.43
CA ASP A 9 23.18 19.02 13.73
C ASP A 9 23.71 18.24 12.52
N ASN A 10 25.02 18.39 12.33
CA ASN A 10 25.84 17.57 11.47
C ASN A 10 25.95 16.19 12.13
N PHE A 11 25.17 15.21 11.66
CA PHE A 11 25.44 13.79 11.96
C PHE A 11 26.77 13.39 11.30
N LYS A 12 27.88 13.76 11.95
CA LYS A 12 29.20 13.20 11.67
C LYS A 12 29.19 11.76 12.16
N VAL A 13 29.35 10.82 11.24
CA VAL A 13 29.69 9.40 11.51
C VAL A 13 31.17 9.29 11.95
N ALA A 14 31.70 10.30 12.63
CA ALA A 14 33.05 10.31 13.18
C ALA A 14 32.90 10.39 14.70
N ASP A 15 33.43 9.39 15.38
CA ASP A 15 33.45 9.16 16.83
C ASP A 15 32.20 8.43 17.41
N LEU A 16 31.86 7.28 16.83
CA LEU A 16 31.24 6.24 17.66
C LEU A 16 32.34 5.66 18.54
N SER A 17 32.30 5.87 19.87
CA SER A 17 33.27 5.29 20.78
C SER A 17 33.26 3.76 20.67
N PRO A 18 34.39 3.06 20.91
CA PRO A 18 34.44 1.59 20.91
C PRO A 18 33.33 0.96 21.76
N GLU A 19 32.96 1.60 22.87
CA GLU A 19 31.88 1.20 23.77
C GLU A 19 30.49 1.26 23.09
N VAL A 20 30.23 2.24 22.23
CA VAL A 20 28.97 2.32 21.48
C VAL A 20 28.91 1.23 20.41
N PHE A 21 30.03 0.94 19.76
CA PHE A 21 30.11 -0.13 18.77
C PHE A 21 29.89 -1.51 19.41
N GLU A 22 30.54 -1.76 20.55
CA GLU A 22 30.36 -2.96 21.36
C GLU A 22 28.90 -3.14 21.81
N LYS A 23 28.25 -2.04 22.23
CA LYS A 23 26.83 -2.07 22.59
C LYS A 23 25.92 -2.38 21.40
N ILE A 24 26.22 -1.85 20.21
CA ILE A 24 25.48 -2.17 18.98
C ILE A 24 25.65 -3.66 18.63
N GLN A 25 26.87 -4.18 18.73
CA GLN A 25 27.17 -5.57 18.45
C GLN A 25 26.45 -6.52 19.42
N LEU A 26 26.49 -6.24 20.72
CA LEU A 26 25.75 -7.01 21.74
C LEU A 26 24.24 -7.00 21.49
N LEU A 27 23.68 -5.87 21.06
CA LEU A 27 22.26 -5.78 20.70
C LEU A 27 21.92 -6.57 19.44
N GLN A 28 22.82 -6.61 18.46
CA GLN A 28 22.67 -7.43 17.25
C GLN A 28 22.72 -8.92 17.60
N GLU A 29 23.69 -9.35 18.40
CA GLU A 29 23.84 -10.73 18.86
C GLU A 29 22.63 -11.18 19.68
N LYS A 30 22.11 -10.32 20.56
CA LYS A 30 20.88 -10.58 21.31
C LYS A 30 19.69 -10.75 20.37
N HIS A 31 19.53 -9.85 19.40
CA HIS A 31 18.44 -9.91 18.42
C HIS A 31 18.53 -11.16 17.52
N ASP A 32 19.73 -11.56 17.10
CA ASP A 32 19.92 -12.80 16.34
C ASP A 32 19.59 -14.03 17.20
N THR A 33 19.95 -14.02 18.49
CA THR A 33 19.59 -15.09 19.43
C THR A 33 18.07 -15.18 19.63
N GLU A 34 17.38 -14.05 19.77
CA GLU A 34 15.91 -14.01 19.86
C GLU A 34 15.24 -14.56 18.59
N ILE A 35 15.81 -14.30 17.40
CA ILE A 35 15.31 -14.88 16.15
C ILE A 35 15.50 -16.40 16.12
N GLU A 36 16.67 -16.91 16.53
CA GLU A 36 16.93 -18.36 16.55
C GLU A 36 15.99 -19.06 17.55
N LEU A 37 15.74 -18.46 18.71
CA LEU A 37 14.75 -18.96 19.68
C LEU A 37 13.35 -19.01 19.07
N LEU A 38 12.91 -17.91 18.43
CA LEU A 38 11.60 -17.84 17.79
C LEU A 38 11.47 -18.82 16.62
N ALA A 39 12.55 -19.02 15.86
CA ALA A 39 12.63 -20.01 14.79
C ALA A 39 12.45 -21.43 15.32
N SER A 40 13.11 -21.74 16.43
CA SER A 40 12.97 -23.02 17.11
C SER A 40 11.57 -23.23 17.70
N GLU A 41 10.98 -22.21 18.34
CA GLU A 41 9.64 -22.28 18.92
C GLU A 41 8.56 -22.53 17.85
N LEU A 42 8.70 -21.87 16.70
CA LEU A 42 7.73 -21.94 15.61
C LEU A 42 8.02 -23.05 14.59
N ASN A 43 9.11 -23.80 14.77
CA ASN A 43 9.62 -24.78 13.81
C ASN A 43 9.78 -24.20 12.39
N LEU A 44 10.33 -22.99 12.31
CA LEU A 44 10.58 -22.25 11.07
C LEU A 44 12.08 -22.05 10.86
N GLN A 45 12.47 -21.73 9.64
CA GLN A 45 13.85 -21.36 9.33
C GLN A 45 14.14 -19.93 9.77
N SER A 46 15.28 -19.69 10.44
CA SER A 46 15.66 -18.39 11.00
C SER A 46 15.73 -17.28 9.94
N HIS A 47 16.11 -17.61 8.70
CA HIS A 47 16.11 -16.65 7.58
C HIS A 47 14.70 -16.17 7.19
N PHE A 48 13.69 -17.04 7.28
CA PHE A 48 12.31 -16.71 6.98
C PHE A 48 11.75 -15.70 7.99
N ILE A 49 12.06 -15.90 9.27
CA ILE A 49 11.71 -14.94 10.33
C ILE A 49 12.47 -13.61 10.14
N LYS A 50 13.76 -13.66 9.78
CA LYS A 50 14.54 -12.45 9.47
C LYS A 50 13.89 -11.63 8.35
N ASP A 51 13.38 -12.29 7.30
CA ASP A 51 12.77 -11.60 6.16
C ASP A 51 11.40 -11.01 6.51
N ILE A 52 10.56 -11.72 7.27
CA ILE A 52 9.32 -11.15 7.82
C ILE A 52 9.63 -9.91 8.67
N MET A 53 10.61 -9.99 9.58
CA MET A 53 10.98 -8.85 10.42
C MET A 53 11.56 -7.67 9.62
N LYS A 54 12.19 -7.91 8.46
CA LYS A 54 12.66 -6.83 7.57
C LYS A 54 11.50 -6.08 6.91
N ASP A 55 10.41 -6.76 6.57
CA ASP A 55 9.24 -6.15 5.93
C ASP A 55 8.49 -5.19 6.86
N TYR A 56 8.62 -5.36 8.18
CA TYR A 56 8.08 -4.43 9.19
C TYR A 56 9.03 -3.31 9.61
N ARG A 57 10.28 -3.29 9.10
CA ARG A 57 11.19 -2.17 9.33
C ARG A 57 10.83 -1.03 8.38
N ALA A 58 10.95 0.22 8.85
CA ALA A 58 10.95 1.36 7.95
C ALA A 58 11.98 1.09 6.84
N PRO A 59 11.64 1.29 5.55
CA PRO A 59 12.58 1.06 4.47
C PRO A 59 13.88 1.76 4.81
N ALA A 60 14.99 1.02 4.84
CA ALA A 60 16.29 1.63 5.03
C ALA A 60 16.36 2.80 4.05
N ILE A 61 16.59 4.02 4.57
CA ILE A 61 16.71 5.20 3.73
C ILE A 61 17.79 4.85 2.72
N LYS A 62 17.39 4.54 1.49
CA LYS A 62 18.31 4.29 0.40
C LYS A 62 19.04 5.60 0.25
N LYS A 63 20.23 5.72 0.85
CA LYS A 63 21.06 6.90 0.67
C LYS A 63 21.18 7.06 -0.84
N PRO A 64 20.62 8.14 -1.42
CA PRO A 64 20.71 8.32 -2.85
C PRO A 64 22.20 8.28 -3.19
N ARG A 65 22.59 7.53 -4.22
CA ARG A 65 23.97 7.56 -4.69
C ARG A 65 24.30 9.02 -4.96
N LYS A 66 25.28 9.55 -4.22
CA LYS A 66 25.74 10.92 -4.39
C LYS A 66 26.21 11.06 -5.83
N ILE A 67 25.72 12.08 -6.51
CA ILE A 67 26.26 12.49 -7.82
C ILE A 67 27.71 12.90 -7.56
N SER A 68 28.65 12.30 -8.29
CA SER A 68 30.07 12.71 -8.25
C SER A 68 30.34 13.83 -9.27
N GLY A 69 31.47 14.53 -9.13
CA GLY A 69 31.92 15.50 -10.15
C GLY A 69 32.01 14.88 -11.54
N PHE A 70 32.46 13.62 -11.63
CA PHE A 70 32.49 12.87 -12.88
C PHE A 70 31.10 12.72 -13.51
N ASN A 71 30.04 12.51 -12.72
CA ASN A 71 28.68 12.37 -13.27
C ASN A 71 28.15 13.68 -13.86
N VAL A 72 28.46 14.82 -13.22
CA VAL A 72 28.06 16.15 -13.73
C VAL A 72 28.81 16.44 -15.01
N TRP A 73 30.13 16.24 -15.00
CA TRP A 73 30.97 16.42 -16.16
C TRP A 73 30.58 15.50 -17.31
N GLN A 74 30.33 14.21 -17.04
CA GLN A 74 29.95 13.23 -18.06
C GLN A 74 28.69 13.66 -18.80
N ASN A 75 27.68 14.15 -18.09
CA ASN A 75 26.46 14.68 -18.73
C ASN A 75 26.79 15.88 -19.62
N ASN A 76 27.57 16.84 -19.13
CA ASN A 76 28.01 17.99 -19.90
C ASN A 76 28.82 17.57 -21.16
N TRP A 77 29.69 16.58 -21.01
CA TRP A 77 30.51 16.06 -22.10
C TRP A 77 29.65 15.39 -23.18
N TRP A 78 28.63 14.61 -22.81
CA TRP A 78 27.70 14.01 -23.79
C TRP A 78 26.84 15.04 -24.50
N GLU A 79 26.46 16.13 -23.84
CA GLU A 79 25.67 17.21 -24.44
C GLU A 79 26.48 18.05 -25.43
N ASN A 80 27.80 18.17 -25.22
CA ASN A 80 28.68 19.03 -26.01
C ASN A 80 29.56 18.26 -26.99
N VAL A 81 30.37 17.32 -26.49
CA VAL A 81 31.39 16.60 -27.27
C VAL A 81 30.82 15.29 -27.84
N GLY A 82 30.12 14.52 -27.01
CA GLY A 82 29.57 13.21 -27.36
C GLY A 82 28.22 13.23 -28.07
N LYS A 83 27.71 14.40 -28.48
CA LYS A 83 26.32 14.58 -28.94
C LYS A 83 25.91 13.70 -30.13
N SER A 84 26.87 13.37 -30.99
CA SER A 84 26.67 12.52 -32.17
C SER A 84 27.05 11.05 -31.94
N MET A 85 27.55 10.70 -30.75
CA MET A 85 28.04 9.37 -30.42
C MET A 85 26.94 8.54 -29.72
N GLN A 86 27.00 7.22 -29.86
CA GLN A 86 26.11 6.34 -29.10
C GLN A 86 26.62 6.13 -27.68
N ILE A 87 25.79 6.44 -26.70
CA ILE A 87 26.15 6.37 -25.27
C ILE A 87 26.57 4.96 -24.84
N LEU A 88 26.04 3.90 -25.44
CA LEU A 88 26.39 2.52 -25.08
C LEU A 88 27.63 1.98 -25.80
N ASP A 89 28.23 2.76 -26.72
CA ASP A 89 29.45 2.37 -27.41
C ASP A 89 30.66 2.38 -26.46
N SER A 90 31.43 1.29 -26.45
CA SER A 90 32.58 1.15 -25.55
C SER A 90 33.71 2.13 -25.87
N GLY A 91 33.91 2.46 -27.15
CA GLY A 91 34.89 3.44 -27.59
C GLY A 91 34.52 4.85 -27.12
N ALA A 92 33.25 5.24 -27.29
CA ALA A 92 32.76 6.53 -26.83
C ALA A 92 32.80 6.67 -25.29
N GLN A 93 32.49 5.60 -24.55
CA GLN A 93 32.64 5.55 -23.09
C GLN A 93 34.10 5.69 -22.67
N GLN A 94 35.04 5.05 -23.38
CA GLN A 94 36.46 5.17 -23.10
C GLN A 94 36.97 6.59 -23.38
N MET A 95 36.54 7.23 -24.47
CA MET A 95 36.88 8.63 -24.76
C MET A 95 36.38 9.57 -23.66
N CYS A 96 35.13 9.40 -23.23
CA CYS A 96 34.57 10.14 -22.10
C CYS A 96 35.40 9.95 -20.83
N ALA A 97 35.75 8.71 -20.47
CA ALA A 97 36.56 8.45 -19.28
C ALA A 97 37.98 9.06 -19.38
N SER A 98 38.60 9.05 -20.56
CA SER A 98 39.92 9.63 -20.80
C SER A 98 39.89 11.16 -20.73
N SER A 99 38.90 11.83 -21.33
CA SER A 99 38.79 13.28 -21.27
C SER A 99 38.58 13.81 -19.84
N TRP A 100 37.93 13.05 -18.95
CA TRP A 100 37.89 13.38 -17.52
C TRP A 100 39.28 13.35 -16.85
N LYS A 101 40.12 12.39 -17.24
CA LYS A 101 41.49 12.27 -16.70
C LYS A 101 42.41 13.41 -17.15
N GLU A 102 42.10 14.02 -18.28
CA GLU A 102 42.84 15.13 -18.88
C GLU A 102 42.40 16.52 -18.37
N LEU A 103 41.29 16.62 -17.63
CA LEU A 103 40.88 17.87 -17.00
C LEU A 103 41.93 18.37 -16.02
N ASN A 104 42.10 19.69 -15.98
CA ASN A 104 42.87 20.37 -14.94
C ASN A 104 42.13 20.32 -13.59
N ASP A 105 42.85 20.64 -12.52
CA ASP A 105 42.31 20.56 -11.17
C ASP A 105 41.21 21.59 -10.89
N ASP A 106 41.28 22.78 -11.50
CA ASP A 106 40.26 23.83 -11.35
C ASP A 106 38.90 23.40 -11.93
N ASP A 107 38.91 22.77 -13.11
CA ASP A 107 37.72 22.23 -13.77
C ASP A 107 37.16 21.05 -12.97
N ARG A 108 38.02 20.17 -12.44
CA ARG A 108 37.57 19.07 -11.56
C ARG A 108 36.90 19.61 -10.30
N ILE A 109 37.50 20.60 -9.65
CA ILE A 109 36.94 21.25 -8.45
C ILE A 109 35.61 21.93 -8.79
N HIS A 110 35.49 22.56 -9.96
CA HIS A 110 34.24 23.14 -10.44
C HIS A 110 33.12 22.09 -10.50
N PHE A 111 33.34 20.96 -11.18
CA PHE A 111 32.35 19.89 -11.30
C PHE A 111 32.04 19.20 -9.97
N GLU A 112 33.03 19.04 -9.09
CA GLU A 112 32.79 18.55 -7.73
C GLU A 112 31.92 19.50 -6.91
N ASN A 113 32.12 20.80 -7.03
CA ASN A 113 31.32 21.81 -6.35
C ASN A 113 29.89 21.88 -6.92
N GLU A 114 29.73 21.74 -8.23
CA GLU A 114 28.41 21.56 -8.87
C GLU A 114 27.71 20.30 -8.36
N ALA A 115 28.43 19.18 -8.27
CA ALA A 115 27.90 17.93 -7.74
C ALA A 115 27.47 18.07 -6.27
N LYS A 116 28.24 18.79 -5.44
CA LYS A 116 27.86 19.12 -4.06
C LYS A 116 26.57 19.95 -4.01
N LYS A 117 26.43 20.99 -4.85
CA LYS A 117 25.19 21.79 -4.95
C LYS A 117 23.99 20.92 -5.34
N LEU A 118 24.14 20.06 -6.35
CA LEU A 118 23.10 19.15 -6.82
C LEU A 118 22.70 18.10 -5.77
N ASN A 119 23.65 17.59 -5.00
CA ASN A 119 23.36 16.67 -3.89
C ASN A 119 22.61 17.39 -2.76
N ASN A 120 22.97 18.64 -2.43
CA ASN A 120 22.26 19.43 -1.41
C ASN A 120 20.83 19.81 -1.83
N LEU A 121 20.57 19.96 -3.13
CA LEU A 121 19.21 20.18 -3.66
C LEU A 121 18.32 18.93 -3.60
N LYS A 122 18.91 17.72 -3.56
CA LYS A 122 18.18 16.45 -3.57
C LYS A 122 17.65 16.01 -2.20
N ASP A 123 18.16 16.57 -1.11
CA ASP A 123 17.70 16.24 0.24
C ASP A 123 16.32 16.81 0.56
N ASN A 124 15.78 17.66 -0.30
CA ASN A 124 14.39 18.09 -0.25
C ASN A 124 13.54 17.27 -1.24
N GLU A 125 13.24 16.00 -0.91
CA GLU A 125 11.98 15.41 -1.40
C GLU A 125 10.81 16.12 -0.71
N SER A 126 10.62 17.40 -1.03
CA SER A 126 9.48 18.17 -0.60
C SER A 126 8.24 17.51 -1.21
N TYR A 127 7.23 17.29 -0.36
CA TYR A 127 5.92 16.88 -0.82
C TYR A 127 5.46 17.79 -1.97
N ILE A 128 5.15 17.21 -3.13
CA ILE A 128 4.70 18.01 -4.28
C ILE A 128 3.32 18.56 -3.97
N ILE A 129 3.26 19.85 -3.62
CA ILE A 129 2.01 20.52 -3.25
C ILE A 129 1.07 20.58 -4.46
N ASN A 130 1.60 20.91 -5.64
CA ASN A 130 0.82 21.09 -6.86
C ASN A 130 0.30 19.76 -7.46
N ALA A 131 -1.02 19.65 -7.62
CA ALA A 131 -1.69 18.46 -8.16
C ALA A 131 -1.24 18.09 -9.58
N LYS A 132 -1.04 19.08 -10.46
CA LYS A 132 -0.60 18.88 -11.85
C LYS A 132 0.82 18.32 -11.89
N ALA A 133 1.73 18.88 -11.09
CA ALA A 133 3.10 18.38 -10.96
C ALA A 133 3.13 16.95 -10.38
N ARG A 134 2.25 16.63 -9.42
CA ARG A 134 2.07 15.25 -8.91
C ARG A 134 1.68 14.30 -10.02
N LYS A 135 0.68 14.68 -10.83
CA LYS A 135 0.23 13.87 -11.96
C LYS A 135 1.36 13.62 -12.97
N THR A 136 2.09 14.67 -13.37
CA THR A 136 3.22 14.53 -14.30
C THR A 136 4.32 13.61 -13.77
N LYS A 137 4.68 13.71 -12.49
CA LYS A 137 5.68 12.81 -11.89
C LYS A 137 5.17 11.36 -11.84
N LEU A 138 3.89 11.16 -11.51
CA LEU A 138 3.24 9.85 -11.51
C LEU A 138 3.26 9.22 -12.91
N ASP A 139 2.83 9.96 -13.93
CA ASP A 139 2.78 9.47 -15.32
C ASP A 139 4.17 9.04 -15.81
N LYS A 140 5.21 9.81 -15.48
CA LYS A 140 6.61 9.46 -15.79
C LYS A 140 7.03 8.15 -15.09
N ALA A 141 6.71 8.00 -13.81
CA ALA A 141 7.04 6.78 -13.06
C ALA A 141 6.30 5.55 -13.62
N ILE A 142 5.02 5.69 -13.99
CA ILE A 142 4.24 4.64 -14.65
C ILE A 142 4.87 4.23 -15.97
N GLN A 143 5.32 5.19 -16.79
CA GLN A 143 5.99 4.88 -18.05
C GLN A 143 7.28 4.07 -17.83
N GLU A 144 8.10 4.42 -16.84
CA GLU A 144 9.32 3.66 -16.51
C GLU A 144 8.99 2.25 -16.00
N MET A 145 7.96 2.10 -15.16
CA MET A 145 7.50 0.76 -14.71
C MET A 145 6.99 -0.09 -15.87
N ARG A 146 6.25 0.49 -16.81
CA ARG A 146 5.79 -0.22 -18.03
C ARG A 146 6.97 -0.74 -18.85
N LYS A 147 8.06 0.03 -18.98
CA LYS A 147 9.28 -0.45 -19.65
C LYS A 147 9.88 -1.64 -18.92
N MET A 148 9.94 -1.60 -17.59
CA MET A 148 10.43 -2.73 -16.78
C MET A 148 9.54 -3.98 -16.91
N PHE A 149 8.21 -3.82 -16.87
CA PHE A 149 7.29 -4.95 -17.06
C PHE A 149 7.46 -5.60 -18.42
N ARG A 150 7.61 -4.81 -19.50
CA ARG A 150 7.89 -5.35 -20.84
C ARG A 150 9.20 -6.12 -20.88
N LEU A 151 10.25 -5.61 -20.23
CA LEU A 151 11.53 -6.31 -20.15
C LEU A 151 11.36 -7.66 -19.45
N LEU A 152 10.75 -7.69 -18.27
CA LEU A 152 10.53 -8.91 -17.50
C LEU A 152 9.60 -9.90 -18.21
N GLN A 153 8.61 -9.42 -18.95
CA GLN A 153 7.74 -10.24 -19.77
C GLN A 153 8.57 -10.97 -20.85
N VAL A 154 9.41 -10.24 -21.59
CA VAL A 154 10.25 -10.82 -22.66
C VAL A 154 11.32 -11.75 -22.09
N THR A 155 12.02 -11.35 -21.02
CA THR A 155 13.16 -12.10 -20.51
C THR A 155 12.75 -13.28 -19.62
N CYS A 156 11.64 -13.17 -18.90
CA CYS A 156 11.25 -14.12 -17.86
C CYS A 156 9.88 -14.77 -18.11
N GLY A 157 9.14 -14.37 -19.15
CA GLY A 157 7.81 -14.93 -19.44
C GLY A 157 6.75 -14.55 -18.41
N MET A 158 6.93 -13.43 -17.70
CA MET A 158 6.04 -12.99 -16.62
C MET A 158 5.02 -11.95 -17.12
N GLU A 159 3.75 -12.16 -16.81
CA GLU A 159 2.69 -11.17 -17.05
C GLU A 159 2.42 -10.33 -15.80
N PHE A 160 2.08 -9.05 -15.99
CA PHE A 160 1.94 -8.10 -14.88
C PHE A 160 0.65 -7.30 -15.01
N ILE A 161 -0.03 -7.12 -13.88
CA ILE A 161 -1.04 -6.09 -13.68
C ILE A 161 -0.74 -5.36 -12.38
N ALA A 162 -0.60 -4.04 -12.47
CA ALA A 162 -0.40 -3.16 -11.32
C ALA A 162 -1.66 -2.32 -11.14
N ILE A 163 -2.21 -2.38 -9.93
CA ILE A 163 -3.34 -1.55 -9.50
C ILE A 163 -2.81 -0.54 -8.50
N THR A 164 -3.02 0.73 -8.79
CA THR A 164 -2.57 1.84 -7.96
C THR A 164 -3.76 2.57 -7.38
N VAL A 165 -3.73 2.77 -6.07
CA VAL A 165 -4.80 3.43 -5.33
C VAL A 165 -4.24 4.70 -4.71
N SER A 166 -4.92 5.83 -4.97
CA SER A 166 -4.50 7.09 -4.38
C SER A 166 -5.14 7.31 -3.01
N ASN A 167 -4.31 7.58 -2.02
CA ASN A 167 -4.72 8.13 -0.72
C ASN A 167 -4.91 9.66 -0.76
N ASN A 168 -4.87 10.28 -1.94
CA ASN A 168 -5.17 11.69 -2.16
C ASN A 168 -6.46 11.80 -2.99
N SER A 169 -7.32 12.77 -2.64
CA SER A 169 -8.61 12.99 -3.31
C SER A 169 -8.43 13.44 -4.77
N GLU A 170 -7.37 14.21 -5.05
CA GLU A 170 -7.10 14.84 -6.35
C GLU A 170 -6.58 13.87 -7.42
N LEU A 171 -6.00 12.75 -7.01
CA LEU A 171 -5.51 11.72 -7.93
C LEU A 171 -6.49 10.57 -7.96
N ARG A 172 -6.86 10.12 -9.16
CA ARG A 172 -7.66 8.91 -9.33
C ARG A 172 -6.79 7.68 -9.07
N SER A 173 -7.44 6.58 -8.70
CA SER A 173 -6.81 5.26 -8.81
C SER A 173 -6.62 4.93 -10.28
N HIS A 174 -5.52 4.24 -10.61
CA HIS A 174 -5.19 3.85 -11.98
C HIS A 174 -4.66 2.43 -11.99
N TRP A 175 -4.65 1.81 -13.17
CA TRP A 175 -4.06 0.50 -13.38
C TRP A 175 -3.20 0.51 -14.64
N PHE A 176 -2.23 -0.38 -14.70
CA PHE A 176 -1.38 -0.58 -15.88
C PHE A 176 -0.69 -1.94 -15.81
N GLY A 177 -0.32 -2.51 -16.95
CA GLY A 177 0.29 -3.82 -16.98
C GLY A 177 1.03 -4.14 -18.27
N SER A 178 1.36 -5.41 -18.43
CA SER A 178 1.65 -6.03 -19.72
C SER A 178 0.36 -6.22 -20.51
N SER A 179 0.44 -6.51 -21.82
CA SER A 179 -0.73 -6.64 -22.68
C SER A 179 -1.78 -7.60 -22.14
N ILE A 180 -1.37 -8.80 -21.67
CA ILE A 180 -2.30 -9.79 -21.13
C ILE A 180 -2.85 -9.37 -19.77
N GLY A 181 -2.02 -8.76 -18.91
CA GLY A 181 -2.48 -8.26 -17.61
C GLY A 181 -3.53 -7.15 -17.75
N GLU A 182 -3.38 -6.28 -18.74
CA GLU A 182 -4.37 -5.23 -19.07
C GLU A 182 -5.66 -5.81 -19.64
N GLU A 183 -5.57 -6.80 -20.52
CA GLU A 183 -6.73 -7.52 -21.07
C GLU A 183 -7.50 -8.27 -19.97
N PHE A 184 -6.78 -8.93 -19.05
CA PHE A 184 -7.36 -9.57 -17.88
C PHE A 184 -8.13 -8.57 -17.02
N TYR A 185 -7.53 -7.41 -16.74
CA TYR A 185 -8.19 -6.36 -15.96
C TYR A 185 -9.48 -5.87 -16.63
N HIS A 186 -9.46 -5.69 -17.95
CA HIS A 186 -10.65 -5.30 -18.70
C HIS A 186 -11.76 -6.34 -18.67
N SER A 187 -11.39 -7.63 -18.68
CA SER A 187 -12.33 -8.75 -18.71
C SER A 187 -12.91 -9.08 -17.33
N TYR A 188 -12.21 -8.73 -16.24
CA TYR A 188 -12.61 -9.03 -14.86
C TYR A 188 -12.91 -7.76 -14.04
N ASN A 189 -14.16 -7.32 -14.09
CA ASN A 189 -14.62 -6.09 -13.40
C ASN A 189 -14.54 -6.15 -11.86
N ILE A 190 -14.36 -7.33 -11.26
CA ILE A 190 -14.24 -7.49 -9.80
C ILE A 190 -13.06 -6.71 -9.20
N LEU A 191 -12.01 -6.48 -9.99
CA LEU A 191 -10.85 -5.69 -9.55
C LEU A 191 -11.21 -4.20 -9.38
N ASN A 192 -12.12 -3.66 -10.20
CA ASN A 192 -12.63 -2.30 -9.99
C ASN A 192 -13.43 -2.20 -8.69
N GLU A 193 -14.18 -3.25 -8.34
CA GLU A 193 -14.96 -3.30 -7.09
C GLU A 193 -14.06 -3.27 -5.85
N ALA A 194 -12.89 -3.94 -5.90
CA ALA A 194 -11.91 -3.95 -4.82
C ALA A 194 -11.16 -2.60 -4.66
N ILE A 195 -11.03 -1.79 -5.72
CA ILE A 195 -10.32 -0.51 -5.68
C ILE A 195 -11.01 0.50 -4.76
N VAL A 196 -12.35 0.53 -4.74
CA VAL A 196 -13.09 1.55 -3.97
C VAL A 196 -12.89 1.37 -2.46
N PRO A 197 -13.12 0.18 -1.85
CA PRO A 197 -12.80 -0.06 -0.45
C PRO A 197 -11.33 0.19 -0.12
N PHE A 198 -10.40 -0.25 -1.00
CA PHE A 198 -8.98 -0.04 -0.77
C PHE A 198 -8.61 1.45 -0.77
N ARG A 199 -9.26 2.25 -1.63
CA ARG A 199 -9.08 3.70 -1.66
C ARG A 199 -9.58 4.35 -0.38
N CYS A 200 -10.78 4.00 0.06
CA CYS A 200 -11.32 4.51 1.31
C CYS A 200 -10.40 4.18 2.50
N PHE A 201 -9.93 2.93 2.59
CA PHE A 201 -8.99 2.51 3.63
C PHE A 201 -7.68 3.31 3.59
N SER A 202 -7.12 3.50 2.39
CA SER A 202 -5.87 4.25 2.20
C SER A 202 -6.00 5.73 2.59
N ILE A 203 -7.13 6.37 2.30
CA ILE A 203 -7.42 7.74 2.72
C ILE A 203 -7.52 7.83 4.24
N LEU A 204 -8.24 6.90 4.88
CA LEU A 204 -8.40 6.86 6.34
C LEU A 204 -7.05 6.68 7.04
N LYS A 205 -6.22 5.75 6.56
CA LYS A 205 -4.87 5.52 7.11
C LYS A 205 -3.96 6.73 6.96
N LYS A 206 -4.08 7.48 5.86
CA LYS A 206 -3.37 8.74 5.70
C LYS A 206 -3.86 9.78 6.71
N GLN A 207 -5.18 9.95 6.85
CA GLN A 207 -5.77 10.90 7.80
C GLN A 207 -5.42 10.56 9.27
N GLU A 208 -5.30 9.27 9.61
CA GLU A 208 -4.78 8.81 10.91
C GLU A 208 -3.32 9.22 11.10
N LYS A 209 -2.45 8.97 10.10
CA LYS A 209 -1.04 9.36 10.14
C LYS A 209 -0.84 10.89 10.21
N ASP A 210 -1.66 11.64 9.49
CA ASP A 210 -1.63 13.10 9.46
C ASP A 210 -2.26 13.72 10.73
N GLY A 211 -2.73 12.90 11.69
CA GLY A 211 -3.32 13.34 12.96
C GLY A 211 -4.72 13.97 12.83
N VAL A 212 -5.31 13.94 11.64
CA VAL A 212 -6.65 14.48 11.36
C VAL A 212 -7.73 13.63 12.05
N ILE A 213 -7.49 12.33 12.17
CA ILE A 213 -8.35 11.40 12.89
C ILE A 213 -7.51 10.76 13.99
N LYS A 214 -8.04 10.73 15.21
CA LYS A 214 -7.38 10.04 16.32
C LYS A 214 -7.36 8.53 16.02
N SER A 215 -6.18 7.93 16.07
CA SER A 215 -6.05 6.49 16.15
C SER A 215 -6.85 6.01 17.36
N ILE A 216 -7.80 5.10 17.13
CA ILE A 216 -8.56 4.50 18.22
C ILE A 216 -7.66 3.40 18.82
N THR A 217 -6.58 3.79 19.48
CA THR A 217 -5.73 2.88 20.28
C THR A 217 -6.35 2.54 21.64
N GLY A 218 -7.66 2.76 21.80
CA GLY A 218 -8.41 2.49 23.04
C GLY A 218 -9.67 1.63 22.85
N THR A 219 -10.06 1.29 21.63
CA THR A 219 -11.08 0.26 21.40
C THR A 219 -10.32 -0.98 21.03
N SER A 220 -10.10 -1.82 22.03
CA SER A 220 -9.47 -3.13 21.96
C SER A 220 -9.62 -3.79 20.59
N ASN A 221 -8.51 -4.33 20.08
CA ASN A 221 -8.48 -5.30 18.99
C ASN A 221 -9.49 -6.46 19.18
N ASN A 222 -10.04 -6.63 20.39
CA ASN A 222 -11.16 -7.51 20.71
C ASN A 222 -12.43 -7.29 19.86
N ALA A 223 -12.64 -6.15 19.17
CA ALA A 223 -13.83 -6.01 18.31
C ALA A 223 -13.71 -6.74 16.96
N LEU A 224 -12.49 -6.96 16.47
CA LEU A 224 -12.20 -7.68 15.23
C LEU A 224 -11.62 -9.08 15.50
N GLU A 225 -10.85 -9.27 16.57
CA GLU A 225 -10.34 -10.60 16.98
C GLU A 225 -11.44 -11.51 17.55
N ASN A 226 -12.49 -10.97 18.17
CA ASN A 226 -13.65 -11.77 18.58
C ASN A 226 -14.51 -12.25 17.40
N ILE A 227 -14.20 -11.84 16.17
CA ILE A 227 -14.88 -12.33 14.96
C ILE A 227 -14.09 -13.49 14.31
N MET A 228 -12.81 -13.69 14.66
CA MET A 228 -11.93 -14.64 13.94
C MET A 228 -11.26 -15.72 14.80
N ASN A 229 -11.54 -15.85 16.10
CA ASN A 229 -11.08 -17.00 16.89
C ASN A 229 -12.17 -18.07 17.06
N PRO A 230 -12.10 -19.20 16.33
CA PRO A 230 -12.85 -20.40 16.68
C PRO A 230 -12.05 -21.13 17.77
N THR A 231 -12.23 -20.75 19.04
CA THR A 231 -11.58 -21.48 20.14
C THR A 231 -12.42 -21.48 21.41
N ASN A 232 -13.64 -21.99 21.29
CA ASN A 232 -14.27 -22.93 22.23
C ASN A 232 -15.68 -23.27 21.70
N PRO A 233 -16.07 -24.56 21.58
CA PRO A 233 -17.33 -24.95 20.99
C PRO A 233 -18.56 -24.78 21.89
N GLU A 234 -18.43 -24.18 23.07
CA GLU A 234 -19.54 -24.02 24.00
C GLU A 234 -19.75 -22.55 24.33
N SER A 235 -20.82 -21.99 23.76
CA SER A 235 -21.41 -20.65 23.98
C SER A 235 -20.84 -19.45 23.21
N THR A 236 -20.86 -19.48 21.87
CA THR A 236 -20.85 -18.25 21.06
C THR A 236 -22.20 -17.52 21.22
N PRO A 237 -22.25 -16.25 21.68
CA PRO A 237 -23.48 -15.47 21.67
C PRO A 237 -23.85 -15.18 20.21
N THR A 238 -24.93 -15.76 19.72
CA THR A 238 -25.45 -15.53 18.37
C THR A 238 -25.69 -14.02 18.19
N LEU A 239 -25.20 -13.41 17.10
CA LEU A 239 -25.40 -11.98 16.76
C LEU A 239 -26.87 -11.52 16.85
N LEU A 240 -27.79 -12.47 16.76
CA LEU A 240 -29.23 -12.32 16.96
C LEU A 240 -29.64 -11.86 18.36
N ASN A 241 -28.92 -12.27 19.41
CA ASN A 241 -29.27 -11.98 20.81
C ASN A 241 -29.19 -10.50 21.17
N TYR A 242 -28.58 -9.66 20.33
CA TYR A 242 -28.42 -8.22 20.56
C TYR A 242 -29.29 -7.34 19.65
N ILE A 243 -30.21 -7.91 18.88
CA ILE A 243 -31.11 -7.12 18.03
C ILE A 243 -32.28 -6.61 18.84
N ASN A 244 -32.52 -5.30 18.77
CA ASN A 244 -33.72 -4.70 19.33
C ASN A 244 -34.89 -4.80 18.33
N TYR A 245 -35.66 -5.89 18.44
CA TYR A 245 -36.85 -6.14 17.62
C TYR A 245 -37.94 -5.06 17.77
N ALA A 246 -37.97 -4.36 18.91
CA ALA A 246 -38.94 -3.28 19.15
C ALA A 246 -38.59 -1.96 18.44
N LYS A 247 -37.39 -1.83 17.85
CA LYS A 247 -36.94 -0.61 17.16
C LYS A 247 -36.41 -0.88 15.74
N PRO A 248 -37.26 -1.40 14.81
CA PRO A 248 -36.86 -1.79 13.46
C PRO A 248 -36.22 -0.65 12.63
N ASN A 249 -36.59 0.59 12.93
CA ASN A 249 -36.14 1.76 12.19
C ASN A 249 -34.86 2.39 12.75
N SER A 250 -34.34 1.94 13.90
CA SER A 250 -33.17 2.55 14.52
C SER A 250 -31.92 2.31 13.66
N ARG A 251 -30.97 3.27 13.70
CA ARG A 251 -29.68 3.13 13.02
C ARG A 251 -28.94 1.87 13.48
N GLU A 252 -28.96 1.61 14.79
CA GLU A 252 -28.34 0.44 15.39
C GLU A 252 -28.92 -0.88 14.87
N THR A 253 -30.26 -1.01 14.84
CA THR A 253 -30.92 -2.21 14.29
C THR A 253 -30.59 -2.38 12.81
N ARG A 254 -30.57 -1.30 12.02
CA ARG A 254 -30.21 -1.37 10.59
C ARG A 254 -28.78 -1.87 10.38
N ASP A 255 -27.82 -1.33 11.14
CA ASP A 255 -26.42 -1.70 11.03
C ASP A 255 -26.20 -3.17 11.47
N LYS A 256 -26.89 -3.62 12.53
CA LYS A 256 -26.87 -5.02 12.99
C LYS A 256 -27.47 -5.99 11.98
N VAL A 257 -28.65 -5.69 11.41
CA VAL A 257 -29.27 -6.54 10.38
C VAL A 257 -28.38 -6.65 9.15
N ARG A 258 -27.77 -5.55 8.71
CA ARG A 258 -26.79 -5.56 7.60
C ARG A 258 -25.59 -6.45 7.91
N ALA A 259 -25.04 -6.37 9.12
CA ALA A 259 -23.91 -7.21 9.53
C ALA A 259 -24.29 -8.70 9.51
N ILE A 260 -25.49 -9.05 9.99
CA ILE A 260 -25.99 -10.43 10.00
C ILE A 260 -26.20 -10.95 8.57
N LEU A 261 -26.86 -10.18 7.71
CA LEU A 261 -27.08 -10.59 6.33
C LEU A 261 -25.76 -10.76 5.57
N ARG A 262 -24.78 -9.87 5.78
CA ARG A 262 -23.44 -10.00 5.19
C ARG A 262 -22.72 -11.26 5.68
N LYS A 263 -22.75 -11.52 6.99
CA LYS A 263 -22.16 -12.71 7.58
C LYS A 263 -22.79 -13.98 7.01
N LYS A 264 -24.13 -14.04 6.93
CA LYS A 264 -24.84 -15.16 6.30
C LYS A 264 -24.48 -15.33 4.83
N PHE A 265 -24.35 -14.24 4.07
CA PHE A 265 -23.95 -14.29 2.67
C PHE A 265 -22.52 -14.85 2.49
N ASP A 266 -21.59 -14.43 3.35
CA ASP A 266 -20.23 -14.96 3.36
C ASP A 266 -20.18 -16.43 3.80
N GLU A 267 -20.93 -16.81 4.84
CA GLU A 267 -21.00 -18.19 5.33
C GLU A 267 -21.68 -19.15 4.34
N ASP A 268 -22.79 -18.73 3.72
CA ASP A 268 -23.61 -19.60 2.88
C ASP A 268 -23.06 -19.73 1.45
N VAL A 269 -22.46 -18.68 0.89
CA VAL A 269 -22.01 -18.65 -0.51
C VAL A 269 -20.60 -18.08 -0.72
N GLN A 270 -19.82 -17.85 0.35
CA GLN A 270 -18.47 -17.27 0.28
C GLN A 270 -18.43 -15.96 -0.52
N GLY A 271 -19.52 -15.21 -0.46
CA GLY A 271 -19.71 -13.97 -1.20
C GLY A 271 -19.31 -12.76 -0.36
N GLY A 272 -18.59 -11.81 -0.96
CA GLY A 272 -18.19 -10.57 -0.28
C GLY A 272 -19.35 -9.61 -0.05
N ILE A 273 -19.74 -8.85 -1.09
CA ILE A 273 -20.79 -7.83 -1.00
C ILE A 273 -22.07 -8.38 -1.61
N ILE A 274 -23.17 -8.36 -0.84
CA ILE A 274 -24.50 -8.71 -1.35
C ILE A 274 -24.87 -7.74 -2.49
N PRO A 275 -25.12 -8.24 -3.72
CA PRO A 275 -25.38 -7.41 -4.89
C PRO A 275 -26.82 -6.86 -4.92
N TYR A 276 -27.23 -6.12 -3.89
CA TYR A 276 -28.62 -5.61 -3.75
C TYR A 276 -29.13 -4.84 -4.98
N LYS A 277 -28.27 -4.06 -5.66
CA LYS A 277 -28.65 -3.26 -6.83
C LYS A 277 -28.96 -4.11 -8.05
N ASN A 278 -28.18 -5.17 -8.26
CA ASN A 278 -28.25 -6.02 -9.45
C ASN A 278 -28.90 -7.37 -9.11
N TRP A 279 -29.62 -7.47 -7.98
CA TRP A 279 -30.14 -8.74 -7.48
C TRP A 279 -31.13 -9.40 -8.43
N LYS A 280 -31.87 -8.60 -9.21
CA LYS A 280 -32.80 -9.10 -10.25
C LYS A 280 -32.12 -9.55 -11.54
N GLU A 281 -30.91 -9.06 -11.79
CA GLU A 281 -30.15 -9.34 -13.02
C GLU A 281 -29.14 -10.47 -12.85
N GLN A 282 -28.70 -10.70 -11.61
CA GLN A 282 -27.76 -11.77 -11.27
C GLN A 282 -28.45 -13.15 -11.30
N ILE A 283 -27.70 -14.18 -11.71
CA ILE A 283 -28.16 -15.58 -11.85
C ILE A 283 -27.43 -16.54 -10.88
N LEU A 284 -26.56 -16.02 -10.03
CA LEU A 284 -25.61 -16.82 -9.26
C LEU A 284 -26.16 -17.22 -7.89
N TYR A 285 -26.96 -16.36 -7.29
CA TYR A 285 -27.40 -16.47 -5.90
C TYR A 285 -28.93 -16.50 -5.81
N LYS A 286 -29.41 -17.31 -4.88
CA LYS A 286 -30.79 -17.29 -4.40
C LYS A 286 -30.85 -16.95 -2.92
N ILE A 287 -31.98 -16.39 -2.50
CA ILE A 287 -32.28 -16.15 -1.09
C ILE A 287 -33.51 -16.96 -0.69
N VAL A 288 -33.40 -17.66 0.43
CA VAL A 288 -34.45 -18.49 1.03
C VAL A 288 -34.85 -17.87 2.37
N GLY A 289 -36.13 -17.93 2.73
CA GLY A 289 -36.61 -17.40 4.01
C GLY A 289 -36.76 -15.88 4.07
N TRP A 290 -36.56 -15.18 2.95
CA TRP A 290 -36.94 -13.77 2.83
C TRP A 290 -38.47 -13.63 2.72
N PRO A 291 -39.11 -12.63 3.36
CA PRO A 291 -40.56 -12.43 3.25
C PRO A 291 -41.01 -12.28 1.79
N SER A 292 -41.97 -13.08 1.37
CA SER A 292 -42.39 -13.17 -0.05
C SER A 292 -43.07 -11.91 -0.58
N ASP A 293 -43.66 -11.11 0.32
CA ASP A 293 -44.32 -9.84 0.02
C ASP A 293 -43.39 -8.62 0.10
N VAL A 294 -42.09 -8.85 0.34
CA VAL A 294 -41.08 -7.79 0.46
C VAL A 294 -40.04 -7.94 -0.64
N GLU A 295 -39.82 -6.89 -1.43
CA GLU A 295 -38.74 -6.87 -2.40
C GLU A 295 -37.37 -6.98 -1.71
N PHE A 296 -36.50 -7.86 -2.21
CA PHE A 296 -35.14 -7.99 -1.69
C PHE A 296 -34.29 -6.77 -2.06
N LYS A 297 -33.92 -5.99 -1.04
CA LYS A 297 -33.09 -4.78 -1.15
C LYS A 297 -32.37 -4.55 0.19
N ASP A 298 -31.42 -3.62 0.19
CA ASP A 298 -30.72 -3.23 1.42
C ASP A 298 -31.71 -2.83 2.51
N TYR A 299 -31.50 -3.31 3.74
CA TYR A 299 -32.42 -3.11 4.86
C TYR A 299 -32.75 -1.64 5.16
N ALA A 300 -31.83 -0.71 4.89
CA ALA A 300 -32.11 0.72 5.05
C ALA A 300 -33.06 1.27 3.97
N ASN A 301 -33.21 0.60 2.84
CA ASN A 301 -34.11 0.99 1.75
C ASN A 301 -35.50 0.36 1.87
N LEU A 302 -35.71 -0.49 2.88
CA LEU A 302 -37.03 -1.03 3.23
C LEU A 302 -37.90 0.04 3.90
N LYS A 303 -39.22 -0.05 3.66
CA LYS A 303 -40.22 0.72 4.38
C LYS A 303 -40.31 0.26 5.84
N SER A 304 -40.92 1.07 6.71
CA SER A 304 -40.99 0.79 8.14
C SER A 304 -41.67 -0.55 8.46
N ASP A 305 -42.74 -0.87 7.75
CA ASP A 305 -43.51 -2.11 7.86
C ASP A 305 -42.75 -3.33 7.28
N GLU A 306 -42.07 -3.14 6.14
CA GLU A 306 -41.21 -4.16 5.53
C GLU A 306 -40.05 -4.57 6.47
N ARG A 307 -39.48 -3.59 7.20
CA ARG A 307 -38.36 -3.83 8.13
C ARG A 307 -38.71 -4.76 9.29
N SER A 308 -39.94 -4.71 9.79
CA SER A 308 -40.40 -5.61 10.86
C SER A 308 -40.53 -7.04 10.35
N LYS A 309 -41.11 -7.25 9.18
CA LYS A 309 -41.26 -8.57 8.54
C LYS A 309 -39.91 -9.25 8.30
N VAL A 310 -38.93 -8.47 7.84
CA VAL A 310 -37.56 -8.96 7.63
C VAL A 310 -36.87 -9.31 8.95
N LEU A 311 -37.13 -8.56 10.04
CA LEU A 311 -36.59 -8.90 11.36
C LEU A 311 -37.16 -10.21 11.90
N GLU A 312 -38.48 -10.41 11.77
CA GLU A 312 -39.16 -11.63 12.22
C GLU A 312 -38.67 -12.86 11.44
N SER A 313 -38.27 -12.68 10.19
CA SER A 313 -37.76 -13.76 9.33
C SER A 313 -36.23 -13.91 9.38
N LEU A 314 -35.52 -13.08 10.15
CA LEU A 314 -34.07 -12.94 10.05
C LEU A 314 -33.32 -14.25 10.35
N ASP A 315 -33.84 -15.05 11.27
CA ASP A 315 -33.30 -16.38 11.61
C ASP A 315 -33.37 -17.35 10.43
N ASN A 316 -34.48 -17.30 9.69
CA ASN A 316 -34.79 -18.22 8.60
C ASN A 316 -34.15 -17.83 7.27
N ILE A 317 -33.66 -16.59 7.15
CA ILE A 317 -32.99 -16.13 5.93
C ILE A 317 -31.69 -16.92 5.71
N LYS A 318 -31.52 -17.46 4.51
CA LYS A 318 -30.29 -18.11 4.04
C LYS A 318 -30.03 -17.74 2.59
N PHE A 319 -28.76 -17.69 2.22
CA PHE A 319 -28.32 -17.56 0.84
C PHE A 319 -27.94 -18.93 0.29
N GLY A 320 -27.90 -19.06 -1.03
CA GLY A 320 -27.43 -20.27 -1.70
C GLY A 320 -27.09 -19.97 -3.13
N PHE A 321 -26.34 -20.88 -3.76
CA PHE A 321 -26.16 -20.83 -5.20
C PHE A 321 -27.46 -21.22 -5.91
N GLN A 322 -27.79 -20.53 -7.00
CA GLN A 322 -29.01 -20.79 -7.76
C GLN A 322 -29.03 -22.22 -8.29
#